data_AF-A0A1G2DCE1-F1
#
_entry.id   AF-A0A1G2DCE1-F1
#
_cell.length_a   1.000
_cell.length_b   1.000
_cell.length_c   1.000
_cell.angle_alpha   90.00
_cell.angle_beta   90.00
_cell.angle_gamma   90.00
#
_symmetry.space_group_name_H-M   'P 1'
#
loop_
_entity.id
_entity.type
_entity.pdbx_description
1 polymer ?
#
loop_
_entity_poly.entity_id
_entity_poly.type
_entity_poly.pdbx_seq_one_letter_code
_entity_poly.pdbx_strand_id
1 'polypeptide(L)'
;MRYLRFLLLAFIMFAPTLASAIPSKPLSIEEHNKLVPSRICLDNAAHLLKKGVLPSQVEYDKAVAECMASAKEALGRDITFNELVANVQPTYELHGLQKAAGWLSGFSFLQIMAGIGIAVFGSIFAFYAFPVFVAIPKSMYEALLYATSVGLTWYGLTLPTGYIFGFMGTLFFIGALAFSSHVHRWKGSPTGFSAMVLVYAAVAAFLYQSTLIGFVAITALMCAVGFIADSWGLCYVIGFRDEKVVPQATAVAFLVLGFYVALRIFNVDDPYIKVFAPGAYWMGSFVGYLGLLIMASKWYGHGMDGRYFAMNFFIMPVAGVAAILLGSIYGVPELQKIGGTFFGLWCIEKYVEVTFHGLLSGSFFGLMGSIGVFYITSWAIANADKVGPYLLFIS
;
A
#
# COMPACT_ATOMS: atom_id res chain seq x y z
N MET A 1 5.38 30.77 8.92
CA MET A 1 4.05 30.11 8.99
C MET A 1 3.87 28.88 8.08
N ARG A 2 4.44 28.77 6.88
CA ARG A 2 4.31 27.56 6.02
C ARG A 2 5.01 26.31 6.60
N TYR A 3 6.13 26.46 7.29
CA TYR A 3 6.87 25.35 7.92
C TYR A 3 6.21 24.77 9.19
N LEU A 4 5.47 25.59 9.94
CA LEU A 4 4.72 25.15 11.13
C LEU A 4 3.56 24.21 10.77
N ARG A 5 2.98 24.37 9.57
CA ARG A 5 1.93 23.49 9.06
C ARG A 5 2.45 22.11 8.66
N PHE A 6 3.70 22.02 8.19
CA PHE A 6 4.34 20.74 7.83
C PHE A 6 4.66 19.89 9.08
N LEU A 7 5.09 20.53 10.18
CA LEU A 7 5.35 19.86 11.47
C LEU A 7 4.07 19.36 12.16
N LEU A 8 2.97 20.13 12.07
CA LEU A 8 1.65 19.73 12.59
C LEU A 8 1.02 18.57 11.78
N LEU A 9 1.27 18.52 10.47
CA LEU A 9 0.79 17.45 9.59
C LEU A 9 1.54 16.13 9.76
N ALA A 10 2.86 16.18 10.03
CA ALA A 10 3.62 15.01 10.43
C ALA A 10 3.09 14.41 11.75
N PHE A 11 2.60 15.24 12.67
CA PHE A 11 2.04 14.79 13.95
C PHE A 11 0.68 14.08 13.79
N ILE A 12 -0.13 14.49 12.80
CA ILE A 12 -1.46 13.89 12.53
C ILE A 12 -1.33 12.58 11.74
N MET A 13 -0.36 12.46 10.83
CA MET A 13 -0.12 11.23 10.06
C MET A 13 0.52 10.10 10.88
N PHE A 14 1.05 10.40 12.08
CA PHE A 14 1.58 9.40 13.01
C PHE A 14 0.59 9.01 14.13
N ALA A 15 -0.66 9.48 14.09
CA ALA A 15 -1.69 8.98 14.98
C ALA A 15 -2.03 7.53 14.55
N PRO A 16 -1.71 6.50 15.36
CA PRO A 16 -2.05 5.13 15.00
C PRO A 16 -3.56 5.02 14.83
N THR A 17 -3.99 4.50 13.69
CA THR A 17 -5.34 4.01 13.49
C THR A 17 -5.65 3.00 14.58
N LEU A 18 -6.47 3.42 15.54
CA LEU A 18 -7.09 2.54 16.52
C LEU A 18 -8.01 1.60 15.76
N ALA A 19 -7.46 0.47 15.34
CA ALA A 19 -8.25 -0.66 14.87
C ALA A 19 -9.17 -1.06 16.03
N SER A 20 -10.48 -0.85 15.85
CA SER A 20 -11.51 -1.31 16.75
C SER A 20 -11.59 -2.83 16.66
N ALA A 21 -10.84 -3.51 17.53
CA ALA A 21 -11.12 -4.90 17.84
C ALA A 21 -12.54 -4.98 18.41
N ILE A 22 -13.32 -5.95 17.91
CA ILE A 22 -14.66 -6.27 18.41
C ILE A 22 -14.53 -6.49 19.93
N PRO A 23 -15.32 -5.79 20.77
CA PRO A 23 -15.15 -5.87 22.21
C PRO A 23 -15.63 -7.23 22.70
N SER A 24 -14.70 -8.19 22.84
CA SER A 24 -14.89 -9.23 23.84
C SER A 24 -15.01 -8.52 25.18
N LYS A 25 -16.02 -8.89 25.97
CA LYS A 25 -16.19 -8.36 27.33
C LYS A 25 -14.84 -8.51 28.06
N PRO A 26 -14.21 -7.41 28.52
CA PRO A 26 -12.87 -7.47 29.08
C PRO A 26 -12.89 -8.39 30.30
N LEU A 27 -11.96 -9.35 30.34
CA LEU A 27 -11.77 -10.22 31.51
C LEU A 27 -11.37 -9.38 32.72
N SER A 28 -11.86 -9.76 33.89
CA SER A 28 -11.38 -9.18 35.14
C SER A 28 -9.90 -9.50 35.35
N ILE A 29 -9.19 -8.69 36.16
CA ILE A 29 -7.77 -8.91 36.49
C ILE A 29 -7.56 -10.31 37.11
N GLU A 30 -8.51 -10.76 37.93
CA GLU A 30 -8.44 -12.07 38.57
C GLU A 30 -8.55 -13.20 37.54
N GLU A 31 -9.49 -13.11 36.61
CA GLU A 31 -9.62 -14.07 35.51
C GLU A 31 -8.40 -14.03 34.58
N HIS A 32 -7.83 -12.85 34.31
CA HIS A 32 -6.61 -12.72 33.51
C HIS A 32 -5.44 -13.44 34.17
N ASN A 33 -5.21 -13.23 35.47
CA ASN A 33 -4.13 -13.89 36.21
C ASN A 33 -4.29 -15.42 36.22
N LYS A 34 -5.53 -15.93 36.28
CA LYS A 34 -5.83 -17.37 36.17
C LYS A 34 -5.48 -17.95 34.79
N LEU A 35 -5.53 -17.14 33.72
CA LEU A 35 -5.27 -17.57 32.35
C LEU A 35 -3.80 -17.48 31.91
N VAL A 36 -2.94 -16.73 32.62
CA VAL A 36 -1.53 -16.54 32.25
C VAL A 36 -0.78 -17.87 32.01
N PRO A 37 -0.90 -18.90 32.87
CA PRO A 37 -0.19 -20.17 32.66
C PRO A 37 -0.63 -20.90 31.38
N SER A 38 -1.95 -20.93 31.12
CA SER A 38 -2.52 -21.57 29.93
C SER A 38 -2.09 -20.87 28.64
N ARG A 39 -1.85 -19.56 28.69
CA ARG A 39 -1.30 -18.81 27.57
C ARG A 39 0.19 -19.11 27.34
N ILE A 40 1.00 -19.12 28.39
CA ILE A 40 2.43 -19.50 28.28
C ILE A 40 2.56 -20.89 27.66
N CYS A 41 1.67 -21.81 28.03
CA CYS A 41 1.54 -23.13 27.41
C CYS A 41 1.28 -23.02 25.88
N LEU A 42 0.34 -22.18 25.47
CA LEU A 42 -0.01 -21.98 24.05
C LEU A 42 1.13 -21.36 23.23
N ASP A 43 1.78 -20.32 23.76
CA ASP A 43 2.88 -19.62 23.12
C ASP A 43 4.11 -20.55 22.98
N ASN A 44 4.38 -21.36 24.01
CA ASN A 44 5.43 -22.38 23.96
C ASN A 44 5.12 -23.45 22.91
N ALA A 45 3.88 -23.94 22.82
CA ALA A 45 3.48 -24.91 21.81
C ALA A 45 3.67 -24.35 20.39
N ALA A 46 3.24 -23.12 20.13
CA ALA A 46 3.39 -22.46 18.83
C ALA A 46 4.88 -22.26 18.46
N HIS A 47 5.69 -21.88 19.45
CA HIS A 47 7.13 -21.72 19.28
C HIS A 47 7.85 -23.06 19.03
N LEU A 48 7.47 -24.15 19.71
CA LEU A 48 8.03 -25.48 19.50
C LEU A 48 7.66 -26.04 18.12
N LEU A 49 6.43 -25.80 17.63
CA LEU A 49 6.02 -26.14 16.27
C LEU A 49 6.85 -25.39 15.23
N LYS A 50 7.04 -24.08 15.41
CA LYS A 50 7.85 -23.26 14.50
C LYS A 50 9.33 -23.69 14.46
N LYS A 51 9.86 -24.21 15.57
CA LYS A 51 11.22 -24.75 15.64
C LYS A 51 11.34 -26.18 15.10
N GLY A 52 10.24 -26.82 14.71
CA GLY A 52 10.23 -28.23 14.29
C GLY A 52 10.52 -29.20 15.43
N VAL A 53 10.39 -28.77 16.69
CA VAL A 53 10.57 -29.63 17.87
C VAL A 53 9.32 -30.49 18.08
N LEU A 54 8.14 -29.96 17.76
CA LEU A 54 6.92 -30.77 17.66
C LEU A 54 6.89 -31.43 16.27
N PRO A 55 7.05 -32.76 16.18
CA PRO A 55 7.15 -33.50 14.91
C PRO A 55 5.89 -33.47 14.05
N SER A 56 4.72 -33.11 14.58
CA SER A 56 3.48 -33.08 13.80
C SER A 56 2.46 -32.06 14.31
N GLN A 57 1.57 -31.63 13.40
CA GLN A 57 0.41 -30.79 13.73
C GLN A 57 -0.50 -31.45 14.77
N VAL A 58 -0.59 -32.77 14.78
CA VAL A 58 -1.39 -33.55 15.74
C VAL A 58 -0.91 -33.34 17.17
N GLU A 59 0.41 -33.24 17.38
CA GLU A 59 0.97 -32.98 18.71
C GLU A 59 0.79 -31.52 19.14
N TYR A 60 0.81 -30.59 18.18
CA TYR A 60 0.43 -29.20 18.45
C TYR A 60 -1.04 -29.10 18.86
N ASP A 61 -1.95 -29.75 18.13
CA ASP A 61 -3.38 -29.73 18.44
C ASP A 61 -3.67 -30.36 19.80
N LYS A 62 -2.93 -31.42 20.17
CA LYS A 62 -3.00 -32.03 21.51
C LYS A 62 -2.51 -31.06 22.59
N ALA A 63 -1.37 -30.39 22.39
CA ALA A 63 -0.87 -29.40 23.32
C ALA A 63 -1.84 -28.23 23.49
N VAL A 64 -2.43 -27.73 22.40
CA VAL A 64 -3.47 -26.70 22.44
C VAL A 64 -4.70 -27.19 23.22
N ALA A 65 -5.16 -28.42 23.01
CA ALA A 65 -6.27 -28.98 23.76
C ALA A 65 -5.99 -29.07 25.26
N GLU A 66 -4.77 -29.45 25.66
CA GLU A 66 -4.33 -29.48 27.05
C GLU A 66 -4.29 -28.06 27.67
N CYS A 67 -3.75 -27.07 26.94
CA CYS A 67 -3.74 -25.68 27.41
C CYS A 67 -5.17 -25.12 27.56
N MET A 68 -6.08 -25.46 26.64
CA MET A 68 -7.49 -25.06 26.67
C MET A 68 -8.25 -25.73 27.83
N ALA A 69 -7.96 -27.00 28.12
CA ALA A 69 -8.55 -27.70 29.27
C ALA A 69 -8.13 -27.05 30.60
N SER A 70 -6.85 -26.69 30.73
CA SER A 70 -6.33 -25.97 31.90
C SER A 70 -6.99 -24.59 32.04
N ALA A 71 -7.19 -23.85 30.94
CA ALA A 71 -7.87 -22.56 30.95
C ALA A 71 -9.33 -22.69 31.41
N LYS A 72 -10.04 -23.72 30.94
CA LYS A 72 -11.42 -24.03 31.32
C LYS A 72 -11.53 -24.35 32.82
N GLU A 73 -10.62 -25.18 33.33
CA GLU A 73 -10.56 -25.53 34.75
C GLU A 73 -10.29 -24.29 35.62
N ALA A 74 -9.36 -23.43 35.21
CA ALA A 74 -9.00 -22.23 35.95
C ALA A 74 -10.14 -21.19 36.02
N LEU A 75 -10.93 -21.05 34.96
CA LEU A 75 -12.03 -20.09 34.90
C LEU A 75 -13.37 -20.64 35.40
N GLY A 76 -13.55 -21.96 35.46
CA GLY A 76 -14.84 -22.59 35.75
C GLY A 76 -15.91 -22.38 34.66
N ARG A 77 -15.51 -21.92 33.46
CA ARG A 77 -16.38 -21.75 32.28
C ARG A 77 -15.63 -22.12 31.00
N ASP A 78 -16.37 -22.48 29.97
CA ASP A 78 -15.80 -22.64 28.63
C ASP A 78 -15.25 -21.30 28.11
N ILE A 79 -14.04 -21.34 27.56
CA ILE A 79 -13.37 -20.22 26.90
C ILE A 79 -13.03 -20.64 25.47
N THR A 80 -13.22 -19.74 24.51
CA THR A 80 -12.84 -20.00 23.12
C THR A 80 -11.35 -19.71 22.91
N PHE A 81 -10.72 -20.38 21.93
CA PHE A 81 -9.32 -20.12 21.57
C PHE A 81 -9.09 -18.63 21.26
N ASN A 82 -10.03 -18.02 20.53
CA ASN A 82 -9.99 -16.59 20.22
C ASN A 82 -10.10 -15.71 21.46
N GLU A 83 -10.91 -16.07 22.48
CA GLU A 83 -10.93 -15.34 23.75
C GLU A 83 -9.59 -15.46 24.50
N LEU A 84 -8.95 -16.64 24.50
CA LEU A 84 -7.66 -16.84 25.15
C LEU A 84 -6.54 -16.03 24.45
N VAL A 85 -6.58 -15.95 23.11
CA VAL A 85 -5.59 -15.23 22.28
C VAL A 85 -5.91 -13.73 22.14
N ALA A 86 -7.16 -13.29 22.26
CA ALA A 86 -7.52 -11.88 22.15
C ALA A 86 -7.33 -11.10 23.46
N ASN A 87 -7.54 -11.75 24.62
CA ASN A 87 -7.45 -11.08 25.93
C ASN A 87 -6.01 -10.96 26.48
N VAL A 88 -5.07 -10.76 25.56
CA VAL A 88 -3.62 -10.76 25.77
C VAL A 88 -3.14 -9.58 26.60
N GLN A 89 -3.93 -8.52 26.69
CA GLN A 89 -3.59 -7.39 27.53
C GLN A 89 -4.70 -7.16 28.55
N PRO A 90 -4.38 -7.14 29.85
CA PRO A 90 -5.33 -6.62 30.83
C PRO A 90 -5.71 -5.22 30.35
N THR A 91 -6.99 -5.03 30.02
CA THR A 91 -7.52 -3.69 29.77
C THR A 91 -7.56 -3.00 31.12
N TYR A 92 -6.43 -2.44 31.53
CA TYR A 92 -6.42 -1.45 32.58
C TYR A 92 -7.22 -0.27 32.04
N GLU A 93 -8.41 -0.06 32.58
CA GLU A 93 -9.06 1.25 32.49
C GLU A 93 -8.16 2.24 33.25
N LEU A 94 -7.13 2.73 32.56
CA LEU A 94 -6.21 3.72 33.10
C LEU A 94 -7.05 4.93 33.48
N HIS A 95 -7.00 5.28 34.77
CA HIS A 95 -7.66 6.47 35.29
C HIS A 95 -7.13 7.69 34.53
N GLY A 96 -7.93 8.75 34.35
CA GLY A 96 -7.55 9.89 33.50
C GLY A 96 -6.18 10.49 33.83
N LEU A 97 -5.79 10.44 35.10
CA LEU A 97 -4.45 10.85 35.58
C LEU A 97 -3.32 9.90 35.16
N GLN A 98 -3.55 8.59 35.07
CA GLN A 98 -2.55 7.64 34.55
C GLN A 98 -2.41 7.73 33.03
N LYS A 99 -3.51 8.02 32.30
CA LYS A 99 -3.45 8.35 30.87
C LYS A 99 -2.64 9.63 30.63
N ALA A 100 -2.81 10.64 31.48
CA ALA A 100 -2.00 11.86 31.45
C ALA A 100 -0.53 11.63 31.85
N ALA A 101 -0.26 10.78 32.84
CA ALA A 101 1.10 10.41 33.24
C ALA A 101 1.82 9.58 32.17
N GLY A 102 1.12 8.70 31.44
CA GLY A 102 1.65 8.01 30.26
C GLY A 102 1.98 8.96 29.11
N TRP A 103 1.26 10.09 29.01
CA TRP A 103 1.60 11.19 28.11
C TRP A 103 2.94 11.88 28.47
N LEU A 104 3.34 11.83 29.74
CA LEU A 104 4.66 12.24 30.25
C LEU A 104 5.62 11.05 30.44
N SER A 105 5.42 9.95 29.71
CA SER A 105 6.39 8.85 29.72
C SER A 105 7.77 9.33 29.26
N GLY A 106 8.84 8.63 29.69
CA GLY A 106 10.20 8.92 29.22
C GLY A 106 10.32 8.90 27.69
N PHE A 107 9.47 8.13 27.01
CA PHE A 107 9.40 8.11 25.55
C PHE A 107 8.81 9.39 24.96
N SER A 108 7.72 9.92 25.53
CA SER A 108 7.16 11.22 25.15
C SER A 108 8.15 12.37 25.42
N PHE A 109 8.88 12.30 26.53
CA PHE A 109 9.95 13.26 26.82
C PHE A 109 11.06 13.21 25.77
N LEU A 110 11.50 12.01 25.35
CA LEU A 110 12.47 11.85 24.26
C LEU A 110 11.94 12.40 22.93
N GLN A 111 10.65 12.22 22.61
CA GLN A 111 10.04 12.81 21.41
C GLN A 111 9.98 14.34 21.46
N ILE A 112 9.64 14.93 22.61
CA ILE A 112 9.66 16.38 22.81
C ILE A 112 11.09 16.91 22.67
N MET A 113 12.08 16.25 23.30
CA MET A 113 13.50 16.61 23.18
C MET A 113 14.01 16.45 21.75
N ALA A 114 13.57 15.43 21.02
CA ALA A 114 13.88 15.27 19.59
C ALA A 114 13.25 16.40 18.77
N GLY A 115 12.01 16.79 19.06
CA GLY A 115 11.34 17.94 18.43
C GLY A 115 12.08 19.26 18.66
N ILE A 116 12.52 19.52 19.91
CA ILE A 116 13.35 20.68 20.26
C ILE A 116 14.70 20.59 19.54
N GLY A 117 15.34 19.41 19.53
CA GLY A 117 16.61 19.19 18.83
C GLY A 117 16.51 19.46 17.33
N ILE A 118 15.44 19.01 16.67
CA ILE A 118 15.16 19.31 15.26
C ILE A 118 14.92 20.81 15.06
N ALA A 119 14.20 21.48 15.96
CA ALA A 119 13.96 22.91 15.86
C ALA A 119 15.24 23.75 16.03
N VAL A 120 16.11 23.38 16.98
CA VAL A 120 17.40 24.03 17.22
C VAL A 120 18.38 23.74 16.09
N PHE A 121 18.48 22.49 15.64
CA PHE A 121 19.31 22.15 14.48
C PHE A 121 18.82 22.86 13.22
N GLY A 122 17.50 22.88 13.00
CA GLY A 122 16.87 23.60 11.89
C GLY A 122 17.12 25.10 11.93
N SER A 123 17.12 25.72 13.12
CA SER A 123 17.44 27.15 13.25
C SER A 123 18.92 27.45 13.01
N ILE A 124 19.83 26.64 13.56
CA ILE A 124 21.27 26.76 13.30
C ILE A 124 21.56 26.57 11.81
N PHE A 125 20.95 25.55 11.20
CA PHE A 125 21.06 25.30 9.76
C PHE A 125 20.53 26.49 8.95
N ALA A 126 19.35 27.03 9.30
CA ALA A 126 18.75 28.15 8.58
C ALA A 126 19.55 29.46 8.70
N PHE A 127 20.18 29.73 9.85
CA PHE A 127 20.94 30.97 10.04
C PHE A 127 22.38 30.89 9.55
N TYR A 128 23.06 29.75 9.72
CA TYR A 128 24.50 29.65 9.46
C TYR A 128 24.82 28.84 8.21
N ALA A 129 24.15 27.70 8.01
CA ALA A 129 24.46 26.81 6.89
C ALA A 129 23.75 27.25 5.60
N PHE A 130 22.49 27.67 5.70
CA PHE A 130 21.66 28.02 4.55
C PHE A 130 22.25 29.17 3.71
N PRO A 131 22.80 30.27 4.27
CA PRO A 131 23.46 31.29 3.46
C PRO A 131 24.65 30.74 2.66
N VAL A 132 25.42 29.82 3.25
CA VAL A 132 26.54 29.15 2.56
C VAL A 132 26.00 28.29 1.41
N PHE A 133 24.91 27.55 1.64
CA PHE A 133 24.28 26.77 0.58
C PHE A 133 23.73 27.69 -0.55
N VAL A 134 23.12 28.82 -0.23
CA VAL A 134 22.62 29.76 -1.25
C VAL A 134 23.75 30.39 -2.07
N ALA A 135 24.95 30.54 -1.50
CA ALA A 135 26.12 31.08 -2.19
C ALA A 135 26.74 30.11 -3.22
N ILE A 136 26.50 28.79 -3.09
CA ILE A 136 27.05 27.79 -4.01
C ILE A 136 26.29 27.86 -5.36
N PRO A 137 27.00 27.92 -6.50
CA PRO A 137 26.37 27.91 -7.83
C PRO A 137 25.46 26.70 -8.04
N LYS A 138 24.30 26.91 -8.68
CA LYS A 138 23.30 25.84 -8.95
C LYS A 138 23.88 24.65 -9.74
N SER A 139 24.82 24.91 -10.65
CA SER A 139 25.53 23.88 -11.41
C SER A 139 26.35 22.93 -10.52
N MET A 140 26.89 23.41 -9.40
CA MET A 140 27.61 22.55 -8.45
C MET A 140 26.66 21.59 -7.73
N TYR A 141 25.44 22.03 -7.40
CA TYR A 141 24.41 21.15 -6.82
C TYR A 141 24.00 20.05 -7.78
N GLU A 142 23.76 20.38 -9.05
CA GLU A 142 23.42 19.39 -10.07
C GLU A 142 24.55 18.37 -10.22
N ALA A 143 25.79 18.84 -10.38
CA ALA A 143 26.96 17.96 -10.48
C ALA A 143 27.10 17.05 -9.25
N LEU A 144 26.93 17.61 -8.04
CA LEU A 144 27.00 16.84 -6.79
C LEU A 144 25.88 15.80 -6.70
N LEU A 145 24.65 16.15 -7.06
CA LEU A 145 23.50 15.23 -7.00
C LEU A 145 23.66 14.07 -8.00
N TYR A 146 24.06 14.34 -9.24
CA TYR A 146 24.33 13.29 -10.22
C TYR A 146 25.55 12.44 -9.83
N ALA A 147 26.65 13.07 -9.38
CA ALA A 147 27.83 12.34 -8.93
C ALA A 147 27.53 11.46 -7.71
N THR A 148 26.72 11.95 -6.77
CA THR A 148 26.29 11.17 -5.59
C THR A 148 25.38 10.03 -6.01
N SER A 149 24.43 10.27 -6.93
CA SER A 149 23.56 9.25 -7.46
C SER A 149 24.35 8.09 -8.11
N VAL A 150 25.23 8.42 -9.06
CA VAL A 150 26.09 7.43 -9.73
C VAL A 150 27.07 6.80 -8.75
N GLY A 151 27.66 7.58 -7.85
CA GLY A 151 28.60 7.10 -6.84
C GLY A 151 27.98 6.11 -5.87
N LEU A 152 26.75 6.36 -5.38
CA LEU A 152 26.00 5.43 -4.53
C LEU A 152 25.61 4.17 -5.31
N THR A 153 25.13 4.32 -6.54
CA THR A 153 24.78 3.20 -7.43
C THR A 153 26.01 2.40 -7.86
N TRP A 154 27.21 2.97 -7.89
CA TRP A 154 28.45 2.23 -8.15
C TRP A 154 28.98 1.55 -6.89
N TYR A 155 29.06 2.30 -5.78
CA TYR A 155 29.56 1.81 -4.50
C TYR A 155 28.74 0.63 -3.96
N GLY A 156 27.41 0.65 -4.14
CA GLY A 156 26.56 -0.47 -3.75
C GLY A 156 26.97 -1.78 -4.42
N LEU A 157 27.53 -1.78 -5.64
CA LEU A 157 27.97 -3.01 -6.32
C LEU A 157 29.13 -3.71 -5.58
N THR A 158 29.83 -2.98 -4.72
CA THR A 158 30.94 -3.53 -3.92
C THR A 158 30.49 -4.13 -2.59
N LEU A 159 29.22 -3.96 -2.21
CA LEU A 159 28.68 -4.38 -0.91
C LEU A 159 27.67 -5.54 -1.05
N PRO A 160 27.67 -6.52 -0.14
CA PRO A 160 26.66 -7.60 -0.12
C PRO A 160 25.22 -7.10 0.03
N THR A 161 25.01 -5.98 0.74
CA THR A 161 23.71 -5.30 0.90
C THR A 161 23.56 -4.10 -0.04
N GLY A 162 24.25 -4.16 -1.19
CA GLY A 162 24.35 -3.10 -2.17
C GLY A 162 23.02 -2.53 -2.68
N TYR A 163 21.96 -3.33 -2.70
CA TYR A 163 20.66 -2.94 -3.23
C TYR A 163 20.04 -1.72 -2.52
N ILE A 164 20.35 -1.49 -1.24
CA ILE A 164 19.90 -0.31 -0.50
C ILE A 164 20.57 0.95 -1.07
N PHE A 165 21.89 0.88 -1.30
CA PHE A 165 22.65 1.98 -1.89
C PHE A 165 22.28 2.21 -3.36
N GLY A 166 22.03 1.13 -4.12
CA GLY A 166 21.50 1.20 -5.48
C GLY A 166 20.14 1.91 -5.54
N PHE A 167 19.24 1.59 -4.59
CA PHE A 167 17.95 2.24 -4.48
C PHE A 167 18.07 3.71 -4.09
N MET A 168 18.88 4.03 -3.08
CA MET A 168 19.16 5.43 -2.72
C MET A 168 19.75 6.21 -3.91
N GLY A 169 20.73 5.64 -4.62
CA GLY A 169 21.29 6.25 -5.82
C GLY A 169 20.24 6.51 -6.90
N THR A 170 19.26 5.61 -7.07
CA THR A 170 18.10 5.80 -7.96
C THR A 170 17.19 6.94 -7.50
N LEU A 171 16.90 7.05 -6.21
CA LEU A 171 16.12 8.17 -5.67
C LEU A 171 16.86 9.50 -5.82
N PHE A 172 18.18 9.52 -5.59
CA PHE A 172 19.02 10.69 -5.82
C PHE A 172 19.03 11.08 -7.30
N PHE A 173 18.99 10.12 -8.24
CA PHE A 173 18.87 10.41 -9.67
C PHE A 173 17.56 11.13 -9.99
N ILE A 174 16.44 10.62 -9.48
CA ILE A 174 15.12 11.23 -9.65
C ILE A 174 15.11 12.65 -9.06
N GLY A 175 15.69 12.81 -7.86
CA GLY A 175 15.85 14.12 -7.23
C GLY A 175 16.74 15.08 -8.02
N ALA A 176 17.86 14.59 -8.57
CA ALA A 176 18.78 15.35 -9.42
C ALA A 176 18.10 15.84 -10.70
N LEU A 177 17.35 14.96 -11.37
CA LEU A 177 16.56 15.32 -12.55
C LEU A 177 15.47 16.33 -12.20
N ALA A 178 14.76 16.15 -11.08
CA ALA A 178 13.69 17.06 -10.66
C ALA A 178 14.26 18.45 -10.33
N PHE A 179 15.39 18.48 -9.62
CA PHE A 179 16.13 19.70 -9.33
C PHE A 179 16.61 20.39 -10.61
N SER A 180 17.23 19.65 -11.53
CA SER A 180 17.70 20.18 -12.82
C SER A 180 16.55 20.74 -13.65
N SER A 181 15.42 20.02 -13.70
CA SER A 181 14.21 20.46 -14.39
C SER A 181 13.68 21.78 -13.81
N HIS A 182 13.67 21.90 -12.48
CA HIS A 182 13.25 23.11 -11.79
C HIS A 182 14.20 24.29 -12.03
N VAL A 183 15.52 24.07 -11.88
CA VAL A 183 16.55 25.10 -12.01
C VAL A 183 16.62 25.66 -13.43
N HIS A 184 16.64 24.79 -14.43
CA HIS A 184 16.74 25.17 -15.84
C HIS A 184 15.39 25.52 -16.48
N ARG A 185 14.29 25.44 -15.71
CA ARG A 185 12.92 25.59 -16.21
C ARG A 185 12.72 24.76 -17.47
N TRP A 186 13.10 23.48 -17.40
CA TRP A 186 13.16 22.60 -18.55
C TRP A 186 11.79 22.55 -19.23
N LYS A 187 11.74 23.07 -20.47
CA LYS A 187 10.55 23.00 -21.34
C LYS A 187 10.35 21.63 -22.00
N GLY A 188 11.07 20.61 -21.53
CA GLY A 188 11.00 19.27 -22.09
C GLY A 188 9.64 18.64 -21.85
N SER A 189 9.30 17.64 -22.67
CA SER A 189 8.14 16.83 -22.38
C SER A 189 8.37 16.07 -21.06
N PRO A 190 7.40 16.01 -20.15
CA PRO A 190 7.59 15.23 -18.93
C PRO A 190 7.77 13.72 -19.22
N THR A 191 7.41 13.28 -20.43
CA THR A 191 7.77 11.96 -20.97
C THR A 191 9.28 11.73 -21.05
N GLY A 192 10.05 12.75 -21.48
CA GLY A 192 11.52 12.66 -21.53
C GLY A 192 12.13 12.48 -20.13
N PHE A 193 11.60 13.19 -19.14
CA PHE A 193 11.99 13.02 -17.74
C PHE A 193 11.75 11.59 -17.26
N SER A 194 10.54 11.05 -17.44
CA SER A 194 10.20 9.70 -17.01
C SER A 194 10.96 8.62 -17.78
N ALA A 195 11.26 8.84 -19.05
CA ALA A 195 12.07 7.93 -19.86
C ALA A 195 13.52 7.84 -19.34
N MET A 196 14.13 8.96 -18.94
CA MET A 196 15.46 8.94 -18.32
C MET A 196 15.47 8.16 -17.01
N VAL A 197 14.46 8.38 -16.15
CA VAL A 197 14.29 7.63 -14.90
C VAL A 197 14.10 6.13 -15.18
N LEU A 198 13.27 5.78 -16.17
CA LEU A 198 13.05 4.39 -16.57
C LEU A 198 14.36 3.71 -16.95
N VAL A 199 15.17 4.31 -17.83
CA VAL A 199 16.43 3.72 -18.27
C VAL A 199 17.39 3.53 -17.10
N TYR A 200 17.55 4.56 -16.25
CA TYR A 200 18.44 4.47 -15.08
C TYR A 200 17.97 3.40 -14.08
N ALA A 201 16.68 3.43 -13.72
CA ALA A 201 16.11 2.49 -12.76
C ALA A 201 16.09 1.05 -13.31
N ALA A 202 15.87 0.85 -14.62
CA ALA A 202 15.91 -0.48 -15.23
C ALA A 202 17.32 -1.08 -15.18
N VAL A 203 18.35 -0.29 -15.52
CA VAL A 203 19.75 -0.73 -15.42
C VAL A 203 20.11 -1.02 -13.95
N ALA A 204 19.75 -0.14 -13.02
CA ALA A 204 19.99 -0.37 -11.60
C ALA A 204 19.24 -1.61 -11.08
N ALA A 205 17.98 -1.82 -11.47
CA ALA A 205 17.21 -3.01 -11.09
C ALA A 205 17.87 -4.29 -11.58
N PHE A 206 18.39 -4.29 -12.81
CA PHE A 206 19.12 -5.42 -13.40
C PHE A 206 20.42 -5.70 -12.64
N LEU A 207 21.22 -4.68 -12.34
CA LEU A 207 22.50 -4.84 -11.65
C LEU A 207 22.34 -5.34 -10.21
N TYR A 208 21.32 -4.84 -9.50
CA TYR A 208 21.11 -5.15 -8.08
C TYR A 208 20.14 -6.30 -7.82
N GLN A 209 19.50 -6.83 -8.87
CA GLN A 209 18.42 -7.81 -8.76
C GLN A 209 17.32 -7.38 -7.76
N SER A 210 17.04 -6.06 -7.69
CA SER A 210 16.17 -5.49 -6.67
C SER A 210 14.76 -5.26 -7.19
N THR A 211 13.78 -5.92 -6.58
CA THR A 211 12.36 -5.76 -6.92
C THR A 211 11.84 -4.36 -6.67
N LEU A 212 12.38 -3.67 -5.67
CA LEU A 212 11.97 -2.33 -5.31
C LEU A 212 12.43 -1.29 -6.35
N ILE A 213 13.66 -1.43 -6.87
CA ILE A 213 14.14 -0.60 -7.98
C ILE A 213 13.37 -0.93 -9.27
N GLY A 214 13.09 -2.21 -9.51
CA GLY A 214 12.24 -2.66 -10.63
C GLY A 214 10.83 -2.04 -10.59
N PHE A 215 10.24 -1.90 -9.39
CA PHE A 215 8.98 -1.20 -9.20
C PHE A 215 9.04 0.27 -9.63
N VAL A 216 10.12 0.98 -9.25
CA VAL A 216 10.36 2.37 -9.69
C VAL A 216 10.50 2.45 -11.20
N ALA A 217 11.18 1.50 -11.84
CA ALA A 217 11.31 1.45 -13.28
C ALA A 217 9.94 1.30 -13.98
N ILE A 218 9.09 0.36 -13.54
CA ILE A 218 7.74 0.22 -14.10
C ILE A 218 6.88 1.46 -13.83
N THR A 219 7.01 2.08 -12.66
CA THR A 219 6.32 3.34 -12.37
C THR A 219 6.75 4.44 -13.35
N ALA A 220 8.05 4.56 -13.60
CA ALA A 220 8.60 5.50 -14.57
C ALA A 220 8.13 5.21 -16.00
N LEU A 221 7.99 3.93 -16.38
CA LEU A 221 7.37 3.53 -17.66
C LEU A 221 5.92 4.04 -17.75
N MET A 222 5.11 3.82 -16.71
CA MET A 222 3.73 4.31 -16.67
C MET A 222 3.68 5.84 -16.79
N CYS A 223 4.57 6.55 -16.08
CA CYS A 223 4.66 8.01 -16.17
C CYS A 223 5.10 8.49 -17.56
N ALA A 224 5.99 7.75 -18.24
CA ALA A 224 6.43 8.08 -19.59
C ALA A 224 5.29 8.01 -20.60
N VAL A 225 4.37 7.04 -20.45
CA VAL A 225 3.18 6.91 -21.31
C VAL A 225 2.03 7.85 -20.94
N GLY A 226 2.19 8.68 -19.90
CA GLY A 226 1.27 9.78 -19.59
C GLY A 226 0.47 9.62 -18.30
N PHE A 227 0.72 8.57 -17.52
CA PHE A 227 0.22 8.50 -16.14
C PHE A 227 0.88 9.59 -15.28
N ILE A 228 0.15 10.16 -14.34
CA ILE A 228 0.66 11.20 -13.43
C ILE A 228 0.11 10.98 -12.03
N ALA A 229 0.99 11.14 -11.05
CA ALA A 229 0.63 11.28 -9.65
C ALA A 229 1.27 12.58 -9.16
N ASP A 230 0.45 13.54 -8.75
CA ASP A 230 0.90 14.83 -8.26
C ASP A 230 0.27 15.12 -6.89
N SER A 231 1.01 15.84 -6.05
CA SER A 231 0.59 16.19 -4.69
C SER A 231 0.28 17.68 -4.62
N TRP A 232 -1.00 18.01 -4.48
CA TRP A 232 -1.48 19.38 -4.34
C TRP A 232 -1.82 19.65 -2.87
N GLY A 233 -0.80 19.95 -2.08
CA GLY A 233 -0.94 20.26 -0.65
C GLY A 233 -1.46 19.06 0.15
N LEU A 234 -2.78 18.99 0.38
CA LEU A 234 -3.45 17.93 1.13
C LEU A 234 -4.16 16.89 0.23
N CYS A 235 -4.15 17.09 -1.10
CA CYS A 235 -4.80 16.19 -2.04
C CYS A 235 -3.76 15.51 -2.94
N TYR A 236 -3.94 14.21 -3.16
CA TYR A 236 -3.22 13.48 -4.20
C TYR A 236 -4.10 13.39 -5.43
N VAL A 237 -3.59 13.90 -6.55
CA VAL A 237 -4.25 13.77 -7.85
C VAL A 237 -3.52 12.67 -8.61
N ILE A 238 -4.24 11.58 -8.88
CA ILE A 238 -3.72 10.42 -9.59
C ILE A 238 -4.57 10.25 -10.85
N GLY A 239 -3.93 10.19 -12.02
CA GLY A 239 -4.66 10.10 -13.28
C GLY A 239 -3.74 10.15 -14.49
N PHE A 240 -4.21 10.83 -15.53
CA PHE A 240 -3.50 10.93 -16.81
C PHE A 240 -3.32 12.41 -17.17
N ARG A 241 -2.22 12.72 -17.88
CA ARG A 241 -1.90 14.09 -18.26
C ARG A 241 -2.93 14.71 -19.20
N ASP A 242 -3.44 13.89 -20.12
CA ASP A 242 -4.41 14.29 -21.14
C ASP A 242 -5.41 13.16 -21.38
N GLU A 243 -6.64 13.49 -21.77
CA GLU A 243 -7.66 12.48 -22.12
C GLU A 243 -7.22 11.57 -23.29
N LYS A 244 -6.41 12.13 -24.20
CA LYS A 244 -5.90 11.43 -25.38
C LYS A 244 -4.89 10.34 -25.04
N VAL A 245 -4.17 10.45 -23.92
CA VAL A 245 -3.18 9.46 -23.51
C VAL A 245 -3.78 8.32 -22.69
N VAL A 246 -5.02 8.47 -22.19
CA VAL A 246 -5.69 7.44 -21.38
C VAL A 246 -5.71 6.08 -22.10
N PRO A 247 -6.22 5.95 -23.35
CA PRO A 247 -6.33 4.64 -23.99
C PRO A 247 -4.96 4.01 -24.24
N GLN A 248 -3.97 4.82 -24.62
CA GLN A 248 -2.60 4.36 -24.87
C GLN A 248 -1.94 3.87 -23.58
N ALA A 249 -2.02 4.64 -22.49
CA ALA A 249 -1.42 4.28 -21.22
C ALA A 249 -2.11 3.05 -20.61
N THR A 250 -3.44 2.94 -20.73
CA THR A 250 -4.20 1.75 -20.34
C THR A 250 -3.76 0.52 -21.12
N ALA A 251 -3.64 0.62 -22.44
CA ALA A 251 -3.18 -0.49 -23.27
C ALA A 251 -1.77 -0.94 -22.89
N VAL A 252 -0.84 0.00 -22.68
CA VAL A 252 0.53 -0.32 -22.24
C VAL A 252 0.52 -0.97 -20.85
N ALA A 253 -0.30 -0.49 -19.92
CA ALA A 253 -0.43 -1.07 -18.59
C ALA A 253 -0.93 -2.53 -18.65
N PHE A 254 -1.94 -2.82 -19.47
CA PHE A 254 -2.42 -4.20 -19.67
C PHE A 254 -1.45 -5.07 -20.45
N LEU A 255 -0.67 -4.53 -21.39
CA LEU A 255 0.37 -5.29 -22.08
C LEU A 255 1.48 -5.71 -21.11
N VAL A 256 1.93 -4.80 -20.26
CA VAL A 256 2.92 -5.10 -19.21
C VAL A 256 2.36 -6.11 -18.22
N LEU A 257 1.15 -5.88 -17.71
CA LEU A 257 0.48 -6.81 -16.80
C LEU A 257 0.29 -8.20 -17.43
N GLY A 258 -0.24 -8.25 -18.64
CA GLY A 258 -0.50 -9.48 -19.39
C GLY A 258 0.77 -10.26 -19.70
N PHE A 259 1.87 -9.58 -20.04
CA PHE A 259 3.18 -10.21 -20.21
C PHE A 259 3.63 -10.92 -18.93
N TYR A 260 3.58 -10.24 -17.78
CA TYR A 260 3.99 -10.83 -16.49
C TYR A 260 3.05 -11.94 -16.00
N VAL A 261 1.74 -11.79 -16.22
CA VAL A 261 0.77 -12.86 -15.95
C VAL A 261 1.06 -14.08 -16.85
N ALA A 262 1.36 -13.88 -18.13
CA ALA A 262 1.73 -14.98 -19.02
C ALA A 262 3.00 -15.71 -18.56
N LEU A 263 4.04 -14.98 -18.16
CA LEU A 263 5.26 -15.59 -17.58
C LEU A 263 4.93 -16.44 -16.34
N ARG A 264 4.02 -15.95 -15.49
CA ARG A 264 3.53 -16.69 -14.32
C ARG A 264 2.78 -17.97 -14.72
N ILE A 265 1.92 -17.92 -15.73
CA ILE A 265 1.17 -19.08 -16.24
C ILE A 265 2.12 -20.15 -16.79
N PHE A 266 3.15 -19.74 -17.53
CA PHE A 266 4.14 -20.64 -18.10
C PHE A 266 5.25 -21.05 -17.12
N ASN A 267 5.18 -20.64 -15.85
CA ASN A 267 6.18 -20.89 -14.82
C ASN A 267 7.61 -20.47 -15.24
N VAL A 268 7.73 -19.36 -15.98
CA VAL A 268 9.03 -18.80 -16.36
C VAL A 268 9.58 -18.00 -15.17
N ASP A 269 10.57 -18.56 -14.49
CA ASP A 269 11.20 -17.95 -13.30
C ASP A 269 12.61 -17.42 -13.60
N ASP A 270 12.71 -16.48 -14.55
CA ASP A 270 13.98 -15.80 -14.85
C ASP A 270 14.22 -14.67 -13.83
N PRO A 271 15.31 -14.74 -13.03
CA PRO A 271 15.64 -13.70 -12.04
C PRO A 271 15.70 -12.29 -12.64
N TYR A 272 16.25 -12.13 -13.85
CA TYR A 272 16.45 -10.84 -14.49
C TYR A 272 15.15 -10.16 -14.90
N ILE A 273 14.11 -10.94 -15.19
CA ILE A 273 12.80 -10.43 -15.57
C ILE A 273 11.92 -10.27 -14.34
N LYS A 274 12.07 -11.17 -13.36
CA LYS A 274 11.29 -11.23 -12.11
C LYS A 274 11.41 -9.97 -11.26
N VAL A 275 12.53 -9.25 -11.32
CA VAL A 275 12.73 -8.00 -10.57
C VAL A 275 11.68 -6.93 -10.88
N PHE A 276 11.09 -6.93 -12.08
CA PHE A 276 10.06 -5.95 -12.43
C PHE A 276 8.63 -6.45 -12.15
N ALA A 277 8.46 -7.73 -11.80
CA ALA A 277 7.15 -8.35 -11.65
C ALA A 277 6.25 -7.64 -10.62
N PRO A 278 6.73 -7.25 -9.41
CA PRO A 278 5.89 -6.55 -8.45
C PRO A 278 5.38 -5.20 -8.98
N GLY A 279 6.24 -4.46 -9.68
CA GLY A 279 5.86 -3.23 -10.37
C GLY A 279 4.83 -3.46 -11.45
N ALA A 280 5.05 -4.48 -12.30
CA ALA A 280 4.13 -4.83 -13.37
C ALA A 280 2.75 -5.26 -12.86
N TYR A 281 2.68 -6.11 -11.84
CA TYR A 281 1.42 -6.54 -11.26
C TYR A 281 0.66 -5.38 -10.60
N TRP A 282 1.35 -4.57 -9.80
CA TRP A 282 0.71 -3.48 -9.07
C TRP A 282 0.38 -2.30 -9.98
N MET A 283 1.37 -1.69 -10.65
CA MET A 283 1.17 -0.51 -11.50
C MET A 283 0.40 -0.87 -12.78
N GLY A 284 0.66 -2.03 -13.39
CA GLY A 284 -0.07 -2.47 -14.57
C GLY A 284 -1.55 -2.67 -14.28
N SER A 285 -1.89 -3.30 -13.15
CA SER A 285 -3.29 -3.41 -12.71
C SER A 285 -3.86 -2.04 -12.37
N PHE A 286 -3.18 -1.24 -11.56
CA PHE A 286 -3.69 0.05 -11.10
C PHE A 286 -3.97 1.01 -12.26
N VAL A 287 -2.98 1.25 -13.13
CA VAL A 287 -3.10 2.17 -14.27
C VAL A 287 -4.07 1.60 -15.32
N GLY A 288 -4.04 0.28 -15.55
CA GLY A 288 -4.93 -0.40 -16.48
C GLY A 288 -6.39 -0.23 -16.08
N TYR A 289 -6.75 -0.63 -14.85
CA TYR A 289 -8.13 -0.57 -14.38
C TYR A 289 -8.61 0.86 -14.09
N LEU A 290 -7.75 1.76 -13.62
CA LEU A 290 -8.10 3.18 -13.50
C LEU A 290 -8.46 3.78 -14.86
N GLY A 291 -7.68 3.48 -15.89
CA GLY A 291 -7.97 3.97 -17.23
C GLY A 291 -9.21 3.33 -17.86
N LEU A 292 -9.50 2.05 -17.61
CA LEU A 292 -10.78 1.46 -17.99
C LEU A 292 -11.97 2.13 -17.29
N LEU A 293 -11.83 2.45 -15.99
CA LEU A 293 -12.87 3.15 -15.24
C LEU A 293 -13.15 4.52 -15.87
N ILE A 294 -12.10 5.31 -16.12
CA ILE A 294 -12.23 6.61 -16.78
C ILE A 294 -12.86 6.46 -18.16
N MET A 295 -12.42 5.51 -18.99
CA MET A 295 -12.97 5.33 -20.34
C MET A 295 -14.40 4.75 -20.35
N ALA A 296 -14.81 4.04 -19.31
CA ALA A 296 -16.17 3.56 -19.14
C ALA A 296 -17.11 4.68 -18.70
N SER A 297 -16.58 5.79 -18.18
CA SER A 297 -17.34 6.91 -17.66
C SER A 297 -18.14 7.65 -18.75
N LYS A 298 -19.39 8.04 -18.45
CA LYS A 298 -20.23 8.80 -19.39
C LYS A 298 -19.70 10.20 -19.72
N TRP A 299 -18.84 10.71 -18.85
CA TRP A 299 -18.22 12.03 -19.00
C TRP A 299 -16.96 11.96 -19.87
N TYR A 300 -16.43 10.78 -20.15
CA TYR A 300 -15.25 10.58 -21.00
C TYR A 300 -15.65 10.50 -22.48
N GLY A 301 -15.28 11.52 -23.27
CA GLY A 301 -15.58 11.59 -24.69
C GLY A 301 -17.07 11.87 -24.97
N HIS A 302 -17.47 13.12 -24.79
CA HIS A 302 -18.83 13.68 -24.93
C HIS A 302 -19.77 12.97 -25.95
N GLY A 303 -20.41 11.85 -25.55
CA GLY A 303 -21.41 11.16 -26.37
C GLY A 303 -21.71 9.73 -25.91
N MET A 304 -22.97 9.30 -26.03
CA MET A 304 -23.38 7.90 -25.88
C MET A 304 -23.11 7.12 -27.16
N ASP A 305 -21.85 7.05 -27.58
CA ASP A 305 -21.45 6.35 -28.80
C ASP A 305 -21.35 4.83 -28.57
N GLY A 306 -21.24 4.05 -29.66
CA GLY A 306 -21.00 2.61 -29.58
C GLY A 306 -19.77 2.22 -28.75
N ARG A 307 -18.78 3.12 -28.62
CA ARG A 307 -17.61 2.94 -27.74
C ARG A 307 -18.00 2.91 -26.26
N TYR A 308 -18.88 3.80 -25.83
CA TYR A 308 -19.38 3.81 -24.45
C TYR A 308 -20.09 2.50 -24.12
N PHE A 309 -20.92 1.99 -25.04
CA PHE A 309 -21.57 0.68 -24.87
C PHE A 309 -20.54 -0.45 -24.80
N ALA A 310 -19.54 -0.47 -25.68
CA ALA A 310 -18.48 -1.48 -25.68
C ALA A 310 -17.70 -1.49 -24.35
N MET A 311 -17.32 -0.32 -23.84
CA MET A 311 -16.56 -0.20 -22.59
C MET A 311 -17.38 -0.67 -21.38
N ASN A 312 -18.66 -0.30 -21.32
CA ASN A 312 -19.51 -0.58 -20.18
C ASN A 312 -20.09 -2.00 -20.14
N PHE A 313 -20.52 -2.54 -21.27
CA PHE A 313 -21.20 -3.85 -21.27
C PHE A 313 -20.26 -5.02 -21.52
N PHE A 314 -19.08 -4.78 -22.12
CA PHE A 314 -18.16 -5.84 -22.49
C PHE A 314 -16.81 -5.69 -21.81
N ILE A 315 -16.08 -4.62 -22.08
CA ILE A 315 -14.66 -4.56 -21.74
C ILE A 315 -14.43 -4.49 -20.22
N MET A 316 -15.07 -3.55 -19.51
CA MET A 316 -14.83 -3.39 -18.06
C MET A 316 -15.36 -4.58 -17.23
N PRO A 317 -16.58 -5.12 -17.45
CA PRO A 317 -17.06 -6.29 -16.72
C PRO A 317 -16.21 -7.54 -16.96
N VAL A 318 -15.85 -7.81 -18.23
CA VAL A 318 -15.01 -8.95 -18.57
C VAL A 318 -13.62 -8.80 -17.95
N ALA A 319 -13.01 -7.61 -18.04
CA ALA A 319 -11.72 -7.35 -17.43
C ALA A 319 -11.75 -7.48 -15.90
N GLY A 320 -12.82 -7.00 -15.24
CA GLY A 320 -13.00 -7.11 -13.79
C GLY A 320 -13.17 -8.55 -13.31
N VAL A 321 -14.04 -9.33 -13.96
CA VAL A 321 -14.24 -10.76 -13.67
C VAL A 321 -12.96 -11.55 -13.97
N ALA A 322 -12.29 -11.26 -15.09
CA ALA A 322 -11.01 -11.87 -15.42
C ALA A 322 -9.93 -11.55 -14.37
N ALA A 323 -9.87 -10.33 -13.83
CA ALA A 323 -8.94 -9.98 -12.75
C ALA A 323 -9.13 -10.88 -11.53
N ILE A 324 -10.39 -11.07 -11.11
CA ILE A 324 -10.72 -11.87 -9.94
C ILE A 324 -10.36 -13.35 -10.19
N LEU A 325 -10.82 -13.91 -11.31
CA LEU A 325 -10.59 -15.31 -11.64
C LEU A 325 -9.11 -15.63 -11.89
N LEU A 326 -8.45 -14.86 -12.77
CA LEU A 326 -7.04 -15.09 -13.10
C LEU A 326 -6.14 -14.81 -11.89
N GLY A 327 -6.43 -13.77 -11.11
CA GLY A 327 -5.69 -13.46 -9.90
C GLY A 327 -5.78 -14.57 -8.85
N SER A 328 -6.97 -15.17 -8.67
CA SER A 328 -7.15 -16.32 -7.76
C SER A 328 -6.53 -17.61 -8.30
N ILE A 329 -6.71 -17.94 -9.59
CA ILE A 329 -6.22 -19.20 -10.18
C ILE A 329 -4.68 -19.23 -10.23
N TYR A 330 -4.06 -18.13 -10.66
CA TYR A 330 -2.61 -18.07 -10.87
C TYR A 330 -1.83 -17.46 -9.69
N GLY A 331 -2.54 -17.13 -8.60
CA GLY A 331 -1.95 -16.57 -7.39
C GLY A 331 -1.26 -15.22 -7.62
N VAL A 332 -1.94 -14.31 -8.32
CA VAL A 332 -1.51 -12.92 -8.55
C VAL A 332 -2.42 -12.01 -7.71
N PRO A 333 -2.11 -11.82 -6.41
CA PRO A 333 -3.03 -11.16 -5.48
C PRO A 333 -3.26 -9.69 -5.83
N GLU A 334 -2.28 -8.99 -6.40
CA GLU A 334 -2.41 -7.58 -6.80
C GLU A 334 -3.46 -7.41 -7.90
N LEU A 335 -3.49 -8.32 -8.89
CA LEU A 335 -4.47 -8.31 -9.97
C LEU A 335 -5.88 -8.49 -9.42
N GLN A 336 -6.06 -9.47 -8.53
CA GLN A 336 -7.35 -9.74 -7.89
C GLN A 336 -7.82 -8.55 -7.05
N LYS A 337 -6.93 -8.04 -6.18
CA LYS A 337 -7.25 -6.97 -5.23
C LYS A 337 -7.56 -5.66 -5.94
N ILE A 338 -6.68 -5.23 -6.85
CA ILE A 338 -6.82 -3.95 -7.55
C ILE A 338 -7.95 -4.05 -8.58
N GLY A 339 -7.95 -5.08 -9.42
CA GLY A 339 -8.99 -5.27 -10.43
C GLY A 339 -10.38 -5.44 -9.83
N GLY A 340 -10.51 -6.22 -8.74
CA GLY A 340 -11.76 -6.35 -8.01
C GLY A 340 -12.23 -5.03 -7.38
N THR A 341 -11.31 -4.22 -6.85
CA THR A 341 -11.64 -2.89 -6.30
C THR A 341 -12.18 -1.96 -7.38
N PHE A 342 -11.48 -1.84 -8.52
CA PHE A 342 -11.93 -1.00 -9.62
C PHE A 342 -13.21 -1.51 -10.29
N PHE A 343 -13.44 -2.82 -10.31
CA PHE A 343 -14.71 -3.39 -10.74
C PHE A 343 -15.86 -3.02 -9.79
N GLY A 344 -15.63 -3.05 -8.47
CA GLY A 344 -16.59 -2.55 -7.49
C GLY A 344 -16.88 -1.05 -7.66
N LEU A 345 -15.83 -0.24 -7.86
CA LEU A 345 -15.99 1.20 -8.15
C LEU A 345 -16.78 1.45 -9.43
N TRP A 346 -16.54 0.67 -10.49
CA TRP A 346 -17.31 0.73 -11.72
C TRP A 346 -18.79 0.45 -11.50
N CYS A 347 -19.15 -0.57 -10.70
CA CYS A 347 -20.54 -0.85 -10.35
C CYS A 347 -21.21 0.34 -9.64
N ILE A 348 -20.49 0.97 -8.70
CA ILE A 348 -20.97 2.16 -7.98
C ILE A 348 -21.11 3.35 -8.93
N GLU A 349 -20.14 3.58 -9.80
CA GLU A 349 -20.17 4.65 -10.80
C GLU A 349 -21.37 4.49 -11.74
N LYS A 350 -21.58 3.29 -12.30
CA LYS A 350 -22.74 3.02 -13.17
C LYS A 350 -24.06 3.27 -12.46
N TYR A 351 -24.15 2.92 -11.18
CA TYR A 351 -25.33 3.20 -10.37
C TYR A 351 -25.63 4.71 -10.27
N VAL A 352 -24.59 5.54 -10.11
CA VAL A 352 -24.72 7.01 -10.07
C VAL A 352 -24.99 7.61 -11.46
N GLU A 353 -24.47 6.99 -12.52
CA GLU A 353 -24.61 7.51 -13.87
C GLU A 353 -26.01 7.38 -14.45
N VAL A 354 -26.75 6.33 -14.08
CA VAL A 354 -28.14 6.11 -14.51
C VAL A 354 -29.00 7.20 -13.90
N THR A 355 -29.30 8.23 -14.70
CA THR A 355 -30.23 9.29 -14.34
C THR A 355 -31.64 8.72 -14.31
N PHE A 356 -32.02 8.27 -13.12
CA PHE A 356 -33.37 7.84 -12.79
C PHE A 356 -34.34 9.02 -12.96
N HIS A 357 -35.17 8.96 -14.00
CA HIS A 357 -36.27 9.90 -14.20
C HIS A 357 -37.39 9.55 -13.21
N GLY A 358 -37.21 9.91 -11.93
CA GLY A 358 -38.18 9.71 -10.86
C GLY A 358 -37.55 9.24 -9.54
N LEU A 359 -37.98 9.86 -8.43
CA LEU A 359 -37.50 9.59 -7.07
C LEU A 359 -37.62 8.10 -6.66
N LEU A 360 -38.66 7.43 -7.16
CA LEU A 360 -38.94 6.00 -6.90
C LEU A 360 -37.91 5.08 -7.58
N SER A 361 -37.52 5.39 -8.82
CA SER A 361 -36.55 4.58 -9.55
C SER A 361 -35.15 4.66 -8.95
N GLY A 362 -34.69 5.86 -8.55
CA GLY A 362 -33.41 6.00 -7.85
C GLY A 362 -33.39 5.30 -6.50
N SER A 363 -34.47 5.44 -5.72
CA SER A 363 -34.59 4.77 -4.41
C SER A 363 -34.60 3.24 -4.53
N PHE A 364 -35.26 2.68 -5.54
CA PHE A 364 -35.34 1.22 -5.74
C PHE A 364 -33.97 0.61 -6.10
N PHE A 365 -33.26 1.22 -7.06
CA PHE A 365 -31.94 0.72 -7.43
C PHE A 365 -30.90 0.98 -6.32
N GLY A 366 -31.04 2.05 -5.55
CA GLY A 366 -30.18 2.32 -4.38
C GLY A 366 -30.40 1.32 -3.27
N LEU A 367 -31.65 0.92 -3.04
CA LEU A 367 -31.99 -0.16 -2.13
C LEU A 367 -31.39 -1.47 -2.63
N MET A 368 -31.54 -1.82 -3.91
CA MET A 368 -30.95 -3.03 -4.49
C MET A 368 -29.42 -3.06 -4.42
N GLY A 369 -28.76 -1.94 -4.70
CA GLY A 369 -27.31 -1.79 -4.56
C GLY A 369 -26.86 -1.94 -3.10
N SER A 370 -27.57 -1.30 -2.17
CA SER A 370 -27.31 -1.40 -0.73
C SER A 370 -27.51 -2.83 -0.22
N ILE A 371 -28.56 -3.52 -0.66
CA ILE A 371 -28.83 -4.93 -0.33
C ILE A 371 -27.70 -5.81 -0.89
N GLY A 372 -27.25 -5.57 -2.12
CA GLY A 372 -26.14 -6.32 -2.73
C GLY A 372 -24.83 -6.13 -1.96
N VAL A 373 -24.46 -4.89 -1.65
CA VAL A 373 -23.26 -4.58 -0.85
C VAL A 373 -23.36 -5.17 0.55
N PHE A 374 -24.52 -5.03 1.21
CA PHE A 374 -24.75 -5.60 2.53
C PHE A 374 -24.63 -7.12 2.49
N TYR A 375 -25.28 -7.79 1.53
CA TYR A 375 -25.20 -9.25 1.38
C TYR A 375 -23.77 -9.72 1.15
N ILE A 376 -23.01 -9.08 0.24
CA ILE A 376 -21.61 -9.41 -0.03
C ILE A 376 -20.75 -9.19 1.22
N THR A 377 -20.96 -8.09 1.94
CA THR A 377 -20.21 -7.78 3.16
C THR A 377 -20.54 -8.77 4.28
N SER A 378 -21.82 -9.07 4.51
CA SER A 378 -22.26 -10.05 5.50
C SER A 378 -21.76 -11.46 5.15
N TRP A 379 -21.79 -11.84 3.88
CA TRP A 379 -21.24 -13.11 3.40
C TRP A 379 -19.72 -13.17 3.61
N ALA A 380 -19.01 -12.08 3.31
CA ALA A 380 -17.56 -11.97 3.51
C ALA A 380 -17.18 -12.04 4.99
N ILE A 381 -17.94 -11.41 5.88
CA ILE A 381 -17.76 -11.51 7.33
C ILE A 381 -18.01 -12.95 7.79
N ALA A 382 -19.07 -13.60 7.29
CA ALA A 382 -19.40 -14.98 7.64
C ALA A 382 -18.40 -16.01 7.08
N ASN A 383 -17.60 -15.63 6.09
CA ASN A 383 -16.56 -16.45 5.46
C ASN A 383 -15.20 -15.74 5.55
N ALA A 384 -14.89 -15.11 6.68
CA ALA A 384 -13.67 -14.32 6.85
C ALA A 384 -12.38 -15.14 6.64
N ASP A 385 -12.43 -16.45 6.91
CA ASP A 385 -11.39 -17.42 6.58
C ASP A 385 -11.11 -17.49 5.07
N LYS A 386 -12.16 -17.36 4.25
CA LYS A 386 -12.07 -17.38 2.79
C LYS A 386 -11.76 -16.01 2.21
N VAL A 387 -12.21 -14.91 2.84
CA VAL A 387 -12.10 -13.55 2.29
C VAL A 387 -10.93 -12.75 2.86
N GLY A 388 -10.43 -13.11 4.04
CA GLY A 388 -9.31 -12.46 4.74
C GLY A 388 -8.06 -12.23 3.89
N PRO A 389 -7.60 -13.20 3.05
CA PRO A 389 -6.46 -12.99 2.17
C PRO A 389 -6.66 -11.89 1.10
N TYR A 390 -7.92 -11.54 0.81
CA TYR A 390 -8.32 -10.70 -0.32
C TYR A 390 -8.70 -9.25 0.06
N LEU A 391 -8.89 -8.93 1.35
CA LEU A 391 -9.21 -7.57 1.80
C LEU A 391 -7.92 -6.74 1.97
N LEU A 392 -7.78 -5.67 1.18
CA LEU A 392 -6.60 -4.78 1.15
C LEU A 392 -6.32 -4.01 2.46
N PHE A 393 -7.26 -3.99 3.41
CA PHE A 393 -7.24 -3.07 4.56
C PHE A 393 -7.33 -3.75 5.94
N ILE A 394 -7.32 -5.09 6.03
CA ILE A 394 -7.51 -5.82 7.30
C ILE A 394 -6.31 -6.73 7.65
N SER A 395 -5.33 -6.90 6.76
CA SER A 395 -4.11 -7.68 7.05
C SER A 395 -3.03 -6.88 7.77
#